data_AF-A0A918HT00-F1
#
_entry.id   AF-A0A918HT00-F1
#
_cell.length_a   1.000
_cell.length_b   1.000
_cell.length_c   1.000
_cell.angle_alpha   90.00
_cell.angle_beta   90.00
_cell.angle_gamma   90.00
#
_symmetry.space_group_name_H-M   'P 1'
#
loop_
_entity.id
_entity.type
_entity.pdbx_description
1 polymer ?
#
loop_
_entity_poly.entity_id
_entity_poly.type
_entity_poly.pdbx_seq_one_letter_code
_entity_poly.pdbx_strand_id
1 'polypeptide(L)'
;MTREIADAATAAGFSEKPSDGDVPPALKPCMVSWQVDDEKVADSEKSYDATLAGLVKGGWKQKQKSDHTGSVITSLDKGDWTVKASHHRQGGFLMVSFIATESGPECEKLFGEDLEKNKNAR
;
A
#
# COMPACT_ATOMS: atom_id res chain seq x y z
N MET A 1 -3.86 1.24 -13.90
CA MET A 1 -2.71 1.16 -12.98
C MET A 1 -2.99 0.23 -11.81
N THR A 2 -4.11 0.39 -11.10
CA THR A 2 -4.59 -0.51 -10.03
C THR A 2 -4.49 -1.99 -10.34
N ARG A 3 -4.85 -2.39 -11.56
CA ARG A 3 -4.76 -3.79 -11.99
C ARG A 3 -3.34 -4.36 -12.01
N GLU A 4 -2.31 -3.56 -12.34
CA GLU A 4 -0.91 -4.04 -12.30
C GLU A 4 -0.42 -4.23 -10.86
N ILE A 5 -0.89 -3.37 -9.95
CA ILE A 5 -0.56 -3.45 -8.52
C ILE A 5 -1.29 -4.65 -7.90
N ALA A 6 -2.56 -4.84 -8.28
CA ALA A 6 -3.34 -6.01 -7.88
C ALA A 6 -2.71 -7.31 -8.39
N ASP A 7 -2.23 -7.34 -9.63
CA ASP A 7 -1.56 -8.52 -10.20
C ASP A 7 -0.23 -8.79 -9.48
N ALA A 8 0.58 -7.75 -9.21
CA ALA A 8 1.83 -7.88 -8.46
C ALA A 8 1.61 -8.35 -7.01
N ALA A 9 0.61 -7.79 -6.33
CA ALA A 9 0.24 -8.16 -4.98
C ALA A 9 -0.35 -9.59 -4.95
N THR A 10 -1.25 -9.92 -5.87
CA THR A 10 -1.87 -11.25 -5.97
C THR A 10 -0.83 -12.32 -6.32
N ALA A 11 0.11 -12.02 -7.21
CA ALA A 11 1.22 -12.92 -7.58
C ALA A 11 2.13 -13.24 -6.39
N ALA A 12 2.25 -12.33 -5.42
CA ALA A 12 2.99 -12.55 -4.19
C ALA A 12 2.13 -13.14 -3.06
N GLY A 13 0.86 -13.47 -3.32
CA GLY A 13 -0.05 -14.11 -2.38
C GLY A 13 -0.84 -13.16 -1.50
N PHE A 14 -0.86 -11.86 -1.82
CA PHE A 14 -1.67 -10.87 -1.11
C PHE A 14 -3.09 -10.84 -1.66
N SER A 15 -4.07 -10.76 -0.76
CA SER A 15 -5.47 -10.58 -1.13
C SER A 15 -5.77 -9.09 -1.23
N GLU A 16 -6.48 -8.68 -2.29
CA GLU A 16 -7.07 -7.34 -2.33
C GLU A 16 -8.07 -7.22 -1.19
N LYS A 17 -7.84 -6.24 -0.32
CA LYS A 17 -8.78 -5.90 0.74
C LYS A 17 -9.36 -4.55 0.35
N PRO A 18 -10.67 -4.45 0.05
CA PRO A 18 -11.27 -3.14 0.00
C PRO A 18 -10.92 -2.43 1.31
N SER A 19 -10.51 -1.16 1.21
CA SER A 19 -10.18 -0.33 2.36
C SER A 19 -11.47 -0.05 3.15
N ASP A 20 -12.00 -1.06 3.83
CA ASP A 20 -13.39 -1.08 4.28
C ASP A 20 -13.58 -0.52 5.70
N GLY A 21 -12.50 -0.31 6.46
CA GLY A 21 -12.59 0.07 7.87
C GLY A 21 -12.29 1.53 8.19
N ASP A 22 -11.24 2.10 7.59
CA ASP A 22 -10.61 3.32 8.11
C ASP A 22 -10.42 4.43 7.06
N VAL A 23 -10.72 4.11 5.80
CA VAL A 23 -10.59 5.07 4.70
C VAL A 23 -11.95 5.71 4.43
N PRO A 24 -12.04 7.05 4.48
CA PRO A 24 -13.24 7.80 4.12
C PRO A 24 -13.82 7.30 2.80
N PRO A 25 -15.15 7.16 2.66
CA PRO A 25 -15.78 6.67 1.43
C PRO A 25 -15.42 7.52 0.21
N ALA A 26 -15.12 8.81 0.40
CA ALA A 26 -14.64 9.71 -0.63
C ALA A 26 -13.23 9.35 -1.15
N LEU A 27 -12.40 8.70 -0.34
CA LEU A 27 -11.04 8.28 -0.66
C LEU A 27 -10.95 6.81 -1.11
N LYS A 28 -11.98 5.99 -0.87
CA LYS A 28 -12.04 4.60 -1.35
C LYS A 28 -11.74 4.42 -2.85
N PRO A 29 -12.21 5.26 -3.80
CA PRO A 29 -11.84 5.11 -5.20
C PRO A 29 -10.38 5.51 -5.50
N CYS A 30 -9.79 6.35 -4.65
CA CYS A 30 -8.44 6.86 -4.77
C CYS A 30 -7.38 5.97 -4.08
N MET A 31 -7.83 4.98 -3.30
CA MET A 31 -6.96 4.17 -2.45
C MET A 31 -7.33 2.70 -2.50
N VAL A 32 -6.40 1.87 -2.96
CA VAL A 32 -6.53 0.41 -2.93
C VAL A 32 -5.48 -0.14 -1.99
N SER A 33 -5.89 -1.09 -1.14
CA SER A 33 -4.95 -1.76 -0.24
C SER A 33 -4.97 -3.28 -0.44
N TRP A 34 -3.81 -3.88 -0.26
CA TRP A 34 -3.63 -5.33 -0.22
C TRP A 34 -2.95 -5.66 1.09
N GLN A 35 -3.41 -6.71 1.75
CA GLN A 35 -2.82 -7.18 3.00
C GLN A 35 -2.50 -8.65 2.87
N VAL A 36 -1.51 -9.10 3.65
CA VAL A 36 -1.18 -10.52 3.72
C VAL A 36 -2.38 -11.27 4.31
N ASP A 37 -2.78 -12.34 3.65
CA ASP A 37 -3.71 -13.30 4.23
C ASP A 37 -2.86 -14.20 5.14
N ASP A 38 -2.95 -13.98 6.46
CA ASP A 38 -2.17 -14.63 7.52
C ASP A 38 -2.13 -16.17 7.41
N GLU A 39 -3.11 -16.78 6.74
CA GLU A 39 -3.21 -18.23 6.54
C GLU A 39 -2.45 -18.75 5.31
N LYS A 40 -2.05 -17.90 4.36
CA LYS A 40 -1.51 -18.34 3.05
C LYS A 40 -0.04 -18.05 2.81
N VAL A 41 0.57 -17.16 3.59
CA VAL A 41 1.95 -16.73 3.32
C VAL A 41 2.90 -17.31 4.36
N ALA A 42 3.54 -18.42 3.99
CA ALA A 42 4.54 -19.09 4.84
C ALA A 42 5.81 -18.24 5.08
N ASP A 43 6.03 -17.20 4.26
CA ASP A 43 7.26 -16.41 4.25
C ASP A 43 6.94 -14.96 3.82
N SER A 44 6.28 -14.19 4.70
CA SER A 44 5.76 -12.85 4.40
C SER A 44 6.84 -11.86 3.93
N GLU A 45 8.09 -12.07 4.35
CA GLU A 45 9.24 -11.27 3.93
C GLU A 45 9.60 -11.53 2.46
N LYS A 46 9.58 -12.79 2.02
CA LYS A 46 9.75 -13.14 0.60
C LYS A 46 8.64 -12.59 -0.27
N SER A 47 7.39 -12.70 0.18
CA SER A 47 6.27 -12.11 -0.56
C SER A 47 6.41 -10.60 -0.68
N TYR A 48 6.88 -9.92 0.37
CA TYR A 48 7.17 -8.50 0.32
C TYR A 48 8.20 -8.15 -0.77
N ASP A 49 9.34 -8.83 -0.76
CA ASP A 49 10.42 -8.58 -1.73
C ASP A 49 10.00 -8.94 -3.16
N ALA A 50 9.23 -10.02 -3.33
CA ALA A 50 8.67 -10.44 -4.61
C ALA A 50 7.70 -9.40 -5.18
N THR A 51 6.82 -8.81 -4.37
CA THR A 51 5.92 -7.73 -4.82
C THR A 51 6.73 -6.50 -5.23
N LEU A 52 7.73 -6.11 -4.44
CA LEU A 52 8.60 -4.98 -4.79
C LEU A 52 9.32 -5.23 -6.12
N ALA A 53 9.90 -6.41 -6.30
CA ALA A 53 10.55 -6.80 -7.54
C ALA A 53 9.56 -6.81 -8.72
N GLY A 54 8.33 -7.29 -8.51
CA GLY A 54 7.25 -7.27 -9.50
C GLY A 54 6.86 -5.86 -9.91
N LEU A 55 6.69 -4.95 -8.94
CA LEU A 55 6.42 -3.54 -9.19
C LEU A 55 7.59 -2.86 -9.93
N VAL A 56 8.82 -3.03 -9.47
CA VAL A 56 10.00 -2.47 -10.13
C VAL A 56 10.11 -2.97 -11.58
N LYS A 57 9.86 -4.26 -11.80
CA LYS A 57 9.80 -4.85 -13.15
C LYS A 57 8.66 -4.29 -13.99
N GLY A 58 7.54 -3.96 -13.37
CA GLY A 58 6.40 -3.26 -13.96
C GLY A 58 6.64 -1.76 -14.22
N GLY A 59 7.86 -1.26 -14.00
CA GLY A 59 8.25 0.13 -14.26
C GLY A 59 8.02 1.09 -13.10
N TRP A 60 7.73 0.59 -11.90
CA TRP A 60 7.62 1.41 -10.70
C TRP A 60 9.00 1.82 -10.20
N LYS A 61 9.18 3.10 -9.88
CA LYS A 61 10.42 3.64 -9.35
C LYS A 61 10.36 3.69 -7.83
N GLN A 62 11.24 2.97 -7.16
CA GLN A 62 11.39 3.11 -5.72
C GLN A 62 11.89 4.52 -5.38
N LYS A 63 11.10 5.27 -4.61
CA LYS A 63 11.38 6.66 -4.24
C LYS A 63 12.10 6.73 -2.89
N GLN A 64 11.50 6.12 -1.86
CA GLN A 64 11.97 6.21 -0.49
C GLN A 64 11.73 4.89 0.23
N LYS A 65 12.69 4.48 1.05
CA LYS A 65 12.56 3.39 2.00
C LYS A 65 12.85 3.95 3.39
N SER A 66 11.89 3.83 4.28
CA SER A 66 12.00 4.24 5.68
C SER A 66 11.95 3.00 6.55
N ASP A 67 12.95 2.82 7.40
CA ASP A 67 12.99 1.77 8.42
C ASP A 67 12.81 2.43 9.79
N HIS A 68 11.75 2.07 10.49
CA HIS A 68 11.44 2.56 11.82
C HIS A 68 11.07 1.38 12.71
N THR A 69 11.96 1.03 13.65
CA THR A 69 11.68 0.17 14.80
C THR A 69 10.91 -1.12 14.45
N GLY A 70 11.39 -1.88 13.45
CA GLY A 70 10.75 -3.13 13.03
C GLY A 70 9.59 -2.96 12.04
N SER A 71 9.38 -1.73 11.55
CA SER A 71 8.52 -1.41 10.42
C SER A 71 9.32 -0.85 9.25
N VAL A 72 9.26 -1.50 8.09
CA VAL A 72 9.84 -0.97 6.86
C VAL A 72 8.72 -0.49 5.99
N ILE A 73 8.84 0.73 5.49
CA ILE A 73 7.91 1.33 4.54
C ILE A 73 8.71 1.71 3.29
N THR A 74 8.41 1.05 2.17
CA THR A 74 8.99 1.35 0.87
C THR A 74 7.92 2.02 0.01
N SER A 75 8.24 3.19 -0.53
CA SER A 75 7.39 3.96 -1.43
C SER A 75 7.89 3.82 -2.86
N LEU A 76 6.99 3.49 -3.78
CA LEU A 76 7.24 3.39 -5.21
C LEU A 76 6.29 4.32 -5.96
N ASP A 77 6.77 4.88 -7.06
CA ASP A 77 6.08 5.90 -7.85
C ASP A 77 6.05 5.46 -9.32
N LYS A 78 4.90 5.62 -9.97
CA LYS A 78 4.74 5.37 -11.40
C LYS A 78 3.65 6.30 -11.94
N GLY A 79 4.06 7.41 -12.57
CA GLY A 79 3.12 8.41 -13.09
C GLY A 79 2.35 9.07 -11.93
N ASP A 80 1.03 9.20 -12.07
CA ASP A 80 0.16 9.76 -11.02
C ASP A 80 -0.18 8.75 -9.91
N TRP A 81 0.52 7.62 -9.80
CA TRP A 81 0.27 6.60 -8.79
C TRP A 81 1.47 6.39 -7.88
N THR A 82 1.19 6.26 -6.58
CA THR A 82 2.18 5.95 -5.55
C THR A 82 1.76 4.69 -4.80
N VAL A 83 2.65 3.72 -4.65
CA VAL A 83 2.48 2.51 -3.83
C VAL A 83 3.35 2.61 -2.59
N LYS A 84 2.75 2.48 -1.42
CA LYS A 84 3.43 2.31 -0.13
C LYS A 84 3.34 0.85 0.29
N ALA A 85 4.46 0.16 0.21
CA ALA A 85 4.65 -1.19 0.68
C ALA A 85 5.25 -1.15 2.09
N SER A 86 4.46 -1.45 3.11
CA SER A 86 4.93 -1.56 4.49
C SER A 86 4.97 -3.01 4.96
N HIS A 87 5.99 -3.36 5.73
CA HIS A 87 5.96 -4.53 6.59
C HIS A 87 6.21 -4.10 8.03
N HIS A 88 5.46 -4.65 8.97
CA HIS A 88 5.56 -4.39 10.41
C HIS A 88 5.71 -5.72 11.13
N ARG A 89 6.77 -5.89 11.91
CA ARG A 89 6.95 -7.06 12.78
C ARG A 89 6.36 -6.76 14.15
N GLN A 90 5.24 -7.41 14.51
CA GLN A 90 4.60 -7.25 15.81
C GLN A 90 4.46 -8.61 16.50
N GLY A 91 5.08 -8.80 17.66
CA GLY A 91 4.88 -9.99 18.50
C GLY A 91 5.22 -11.35 17.85
N GLY A 92 6.11 -11.38 16.85
CA GLY A 92 6.45 -12.60 16.09
C GLY A 92 5.69 -12.77 14.78
N PHE A 93 4.67 -11.95 14.52
CA PHE A 93 3.96 -11.88 13.23
C PHE A 93 4.53 -10.77 12.35
N LEU A 94 4.73 -11.06 11.06
CA LEU A 94 5.10 -10.07 10.06
C LEU A 94 3.85 -9.68 9.27
N MET A 95 3.31 -8.51 9.57
CA MET A 95 2.17 -7.95 8.88
C MET A 95 2.69 -7.16 7.68
N VAL A 96 2.24 -7.51 6.47
CA VAL A 96 2.65 -6.83 5.24
C VAL A 96 1.43 -6.21 4.59
N SER A 97 1.54 -4.93 4.28
CA SER A 97 0.48 -4.13 3.67
C SER A 97 1.02 -3.36 2.48
N PHE A 98 0.27 -3.35 1.39
CA PHE A 98 0.52 -2.53 0.22
C PHE A 98 -0.64 -1.56 0.06
N ILE A 99 -0.34 -0.28 -0.09
CA ILE A 99 -1.34 0.76 -0.27
C ILE A 99 -1.00 1.50 -1.55
N ALA A 100 -1.84 1.36 -2.57
CA ALA A 100 -1.79 2.20 -3.76
C ALA A 100 -2.68 3.41 -3.55
N THR A 101 -2.08 4.58 -3.66
CA THR A 101 -2.73 5.88 -3.66
C THR A 101 -2.57 6.50 -5.03
N GLU A 102 -3.67 6.88 -5.67
CA GLU A 102 -3.61 7.78 -6.81
C GLU A 102 -3.32 9.20 -6.30
N SER A 103 -2.25 9.80 -6.81
CA SER A 103 -1.78 11.16 -6.51
C SER A 103 -2.24 12.18 -7.57
N GLY A 104 -3.25 11.83 -8.36
CA GLY A 104 -3.86 12.75 -9.31
C GLY A 104 -4.59 13.91 -8.62
N PRO A 105 -4.86 15.01 -9.35
CA PRO A 105 -5.41 16.24 -8.76
C PRO A 105 -6.79 16.05 -8.12
N GLU A 106 -7.61 15.10 -8.60
CA GLU A 106 -8.89 14.76 -7.97
C GLU A 106 -8.69 14.08 -6.61
N CYS A 107 -7.79 13.10 -6.54
CA CYS A 107 -7.52 12.37 -5.31
C CYS A 107 -6.72 13.21 -4.30
N GLU A 108 -5.73 13.99 -4.74
CA GLU A 108 -4.99 14.91 -3.86
C GLU A 108 -5.92 15.93 -3.19
N LYS A 109 -6.91 16.45 -3.94
CA LYS A 109 -7.92 17.34 -3.39
C LYS A 109 -8.78 16.63 -2.34
N LEU A 110 -9.25 15.42 -2.63
CA LEU A 110 -10.02 14.62 -1.67
C LEU A 110 -9.20 14.30 -0.41
N PHE A 111 -7.91 13.98 -0.55
CA PHE A 111 -6.99 13.73 0.57
C PHE A 111 -6.77 15.01 1.38
N GLY A 112 -6.64 16.16 0.72
CA GLY A 112 -6.55 17.47 1.36
C GLY A 112 -7.81 17.82 2.15
N GLU A 113 -8.99 17.70 1.53
CA GLU A 113 -10.28 17.94 2.17
C GLU A 113 -10.50 17.01 3.38
N ASP A 114 -10.07 15.74 3.29
CA ASP A 114 -10.14 14.82 4.41
C ASP A 114 -9.14 15.16 5.52
N LEU A 115 -7.88 15.49 5.18
CA LEU A 115 -6.87 15.95 6.14
C LEU A 115 -7.31 17.21 6.89
N GLU A 116 -7.95 18.15 6.20
CA GLU A 116 -8.52 19.36 6.80
C GLU A 116 -9.71 19.03 7.73
N LYS A 117 -10.58 18.10 7.33
CA LYS A 117 -11.68 17.61 8.19
C LYS A 117 -11.17 16.87 9.42
N ASN A 118 -10.15 16.02 9.28
CA ASN A 118 -9.54 15.29 10.39
C ASN A 118 -8.76 16.22 11.34
N LYS A 119 -8.10 17.26 10.81
CA LYS A 119 -7.46 18.31 11.63
C LYS A 119 -8.46 19.11 12.47
N ASN A 120 -9.67 19.33 11.95
CA ASN A 120 -10.74 20.05 12.66
C ASN A 120 -11.59 19.16 13.58
N ALA A 121 -11.33 17.85 13.64
CA ALA A 121 -12.02 16.92 14.54
C ALA A 121 -11.36 16.80 15.92
N ARG A 122 -10.35 17.62 16.23
CA ARG A 122 -9.62 17.62 17.51
C ARG A 122 -9.91 18.86 18.35
#